data_AF-A0A228HF85-F1
#
_entry.id   AF-A0A228HF85-F1
#
_cell.length_a   1.000
_cell.length_b   1.000
_cell.length_c   1.000
_cell.angle_alpha   90.00
_cell.angle_beta   90.00
_cell.angle_gamma   90.00
#
_symmetry.space_group_name_H-M   'P 1'
#
loop_
_entity.id
_entity.type
_entity.pdbx_description
1 polymer ?
#
loop_
_entity_poly.entity_id
_entity_poly.type
_entity_poly.pdbx_seq_one_letter_code
_entity_poly.pdbx_strand_id
1 'polypeptide(L)'
;MNLLEVMRIFGAIVEHGGLSGAASELKLDVAQVGARLDGLERYLGCRLLLDRSGDVVCTEAGVAFHACCRRTLSAVAQATGAVGTGACATVFRPPVSGFPFPDTRRRGDGASIAAPTTLHRTTR
;
A
#
# COMPACT_ATOMS: atom_id res chain seq x y z
N MET A 1 16.71 -0.18 -15.68
CA MET A 1 15.50 0.53 -15.24
C MET A 1 15.71 1.00 -13.81
N ASN A 2 15.36 2.24 -13.47
CA ASN A 2 15.44 2.76 -12.09
C ASN A 2 14.04 2.71 -11.45
N LEU A 3 13.81 1.77 -10.54
CA LEU A 3 12.46 1.50 -10.04
C LEU A 3 11.84 2.69 -9.30
N LEU A 4 12.61 3.42 -8.49
CA LEU A 4 12.10 4.58 -7.74
C LEU A 4 11.68 5.72 -8.67
N GLU A 5 12.45 5.97 -9.72
CA GLU A 5 12.09 6.93 -10.76
C GLU A 5 10.77 6.52 -11.42
N VAL A 6 10.64 5.25 -11.82
CA VAL A 6 9.44 4.79 -12.51
C VAL A 6 8.21 4.75 -11.60
N MET A 7 8.37 4.49 -10.30
CA MET A 7 7.30 4.62 -9.32
C MET A 7 6.76 6.06 -9.21
N ARG A 8 7.64 7.06 -9.29
CA ARG A 8 7.23 8.48 -9.30
C ARG A 8 6.47 8.83 -10.57
N ILE A 9 6.96 8.34 -11.71
CA ILE A 9 6.33 8.56 -13.02
C ILE A 9 4.96 7.90 -13.08
N PHE A 10 4.84 6.66 -12.62
CA PHE A 10 3.56 5.96 -12.55
C PHE A 10 2.56 6.69 -11.65
N GLY A 11 2.98 7.15 -10.47
CA GLY A 11 2.14 7.97 -9.59
C GLY A 11 1.63 9.24 -10.28
N ALA A 12 2.50 9.97 -10.97
CA ALA A 12 2.11 11.17 -11.72
C ALA A 12 1.11 10.85 -12.84
N ILE A 13 1.27 9.74 -13.56
CA ILE A 13 0.32 9.34 -14.61
C ILE A 13 -1.08 9.09 -14.03
N VAL A 14 -1.16 8.43 -12.87
CA VAL A 14 -2.42 8.12 -12.20
C VAL A 14 -3.07 9.40 -11.64
N GLU A 15 -2.30 10.29 -11.03
CA GLU A 15 -2.81 11.55 -10.46
C GLU A 15 -3.30 12.54 -11.53
N HIS A 16 -2.57 12.64 -12.64
CA HIS A 16 -2.93 13.54 -13.76
C HIS A 16 -3.84 12.89 -14.81
N GLY A 17 -4.17 11.61 -14.66
CA GLY A 17 -5.04 10.87 -15.57
C GLY A 17 -4.49 10.72 -17.00
N GLY A 18 -3.16 10.82 -17.19
CA GLY A 18 -2.60 10.89 -18.53
C GLY A 18 -1.08 10.96 -18.60
N LEU A 19 -0.52 10.46 -19.71
CA LEU A 19 0.91 10.56 -20.02
C LEU A 19 1.34 12.03 -20.23
N SER A 20 0.51 12.83 -20.89
CA SER A 20 0.80 14.24 -21.14
C SER A 20 0.84 15.05 -19.85
N GLY A 21 -0.11 14.83 -18.94
CA GLY A 21 -0.13 15.52 -17.65
C GLY A 21 1.09 15.18 -16.79
N ALA A 22 1.46 13.90 -16.74
CA ALA A 22 2.68 13.46 -16.06
C ALA A 22 3.95 14.02 -16.71
N ALA A 23 4.03 14.02 -18.04
CA ALA A 23 5.17 14.56 -18.78
C ALA A 23 5.40 16.05 -18.48
N SER A 24 4.32 16.84 -18.46
CA SER A 24 4.37 18.27 -18.11
C SER A 24 4.84 18.50 -16.66
N GLU A 25 4.34 17.72 -15.70
CA GLU A 25 4.73 17.84 -14.29
C GLU A 25 6.20 17.45 -14.06
N LEU A 26 6.63 16.34 -14.66
CA LEU A 26 7.99 15.80 -14.49
C LEU A 26 9.03 16.49 -15.40
N LYS A 27 8.59 17.41 -16.28
CA LYS A 27 9.42 18.04 -17.32
C LYS A 27 10.13 17.02 -18.21
N LEU A 28 9.43 15.93 -18.52
CA LEU A 28 9.90 14.84 -19.37
C LEU A 28 9.15 14.83 -20.70
N ASP A 29 9.73 14.18 -21.69
CA ASP A 29 9.04 13.92 -22.95
C ASP A 29 8.02 12.79 -22.80
N VAL A 30 6.86 12.90 -23.45
CA VAL A 30 5.79 11.89 -23.44
C VAL A 30 6.33 10.52 -23.89
N ALA A 31 7.25 10.50 -24.86
CA ALA A 31 7.88 9.26 -25.32
C ALA A 31 8.74 8.60 -24.23
N GLN A 32 9.43 9.38 -23.40
CA GLN A 32 10.21 8.84 -22.28
C GLN A 32 9.31 8.31 -21.17
N VAL A 33 8.21 8.99 -20.87
CA VAL A 33 7.22 8.56 -19.88
C VAL A 33 6.61 7.22 -20.30
N GLY A 34 6.19 7.10 -21.57
CA GLY A 34 5.69 5.86 -22.15
C GLY A 34 6.72 4.73 -22.09
N ALA A 35 7.95 4.97 -22.57
CA ALA A 35 9.01 3.96 -22.57
C ALA A 35 9.36 3.44 -21.15
N ARG A 36 9.36 4.33 -20.14
CA ARG A 36 9.59 3.95 -18.75
C ARG A 36 8.44 3.11 -18.18
N LEU A 37 7.19 3.45 -18.52
CA LEU A 37 6.01 2.67 -18.14
C LEU A 37 6.00 1.29 -18.81
N ASP A 38 6.31 1.21 -20.11
CA ASP A 38 6.43 -0.06 -20.83
C ASP A 38 7.52 -0.95 -20.22
N GLY A 39 8.64 -0.34 -19.81
CA GLY A 39 9.69 -1.04 -19.08
C GLY A 39 9.19 -1.63 -17.75
N LEU A 40 8.36 -0.89 -17.02
CA LEU A 40 7.76 -1.35 -15.75
C LEU A 40 6.81 -2.53 -15.95
N GLU A 41 5.90 -2.43 -16.91
CA GLU A 41 4.94 -3.50 -17.16
C GLU A 41 5.62 -4.77 -17.67
N ARG A 42 6.68 -4.63 -18.48
CA ARG A 42 7.52 -5.77 -18.87
C ARG A 42 8.24 -6.39 -17.68
N TYR A 43 8.72 -5.57 -16.75
CA TYR A 43 9.39 -6.05 -15.55
C TYR A 43 8.42 -6.77 -14.59
N LEU A 44 7.20 -6.25 -14.44
CA LEU A 44 6.17 -6.85 -13.59
C LEU A 44 5.43 -8.02 -14.27
N GLY A 45 5.49 -8.11 -15.60
CA GLY A 45 4.78 -9.13 -16.38
C GLY A 45 3.27 -8.90 -16.46
N CYS A 46 2.77 -7.72 -16.11
CA CYS A 46 1.35 -7.39 -16.12
C CYS A 46 1.10 -5.96 -16.62
N ARG A 47 -0.11 -5.71 -17.12
CA ARG A 47 -0.56 -4.39 -17.55
C ARG A 47 -1.08 -3.61 -16.35
N LEU A 48 -0.57 -2.41 -16.14
CA LEU A 48 -1.03 -1.53 -15.06
C LEU A 48 -2.15 -0.59 -15.53
N LEU A 49 -2.18 -0.26 -16.84
CA LEU A 49 -3.14 0.65 -17.46
C LEU A 49 -3.77 0.00 -18.71
N LEU A 50 -5.09 0.15 -18.87
CA LEU A 50 -5.86 -0.48 -19.95
C LEU A 50 -5.88 0.34 -21.25
N ASP A 51 -5.96 1.66 -21.15
CA ASP A 51 -5.88 2.56 -22.29
C ASP A 51 -4.92 3.70 -21.96
N ARG A 52 -3.98 3.97 -22.87
CA ARG A 52 -2.88 4.93 -22.66
C ARG A 52 -2.97 6.15 -23.56
N SER A 53 -4.04 6.27 -24.35
CA SER A 53 -4.14 7.26 -25.42
C SER A 53 -5.31 8.22 -25.27
N GLY A 54 -6.25 7.96 -24.36
CA GLY A 54 -7.34 8.89 -24.03
C GLY A 54 -7.59 8.95 -22.53
N ASP A 55 -8.26 7.93 -22.01
CA ASP A 55 -8.64 7.83 -20.60
C ASP A 55 -7.79 6.78 -19.89
N VAL A 56 -6.92 7.23 -19.00
CA VAL A 56 -6.07 6.30 -18.23
C VAL A 56 -6.91 5.56 -17.19
N VAL A 57 -7.29 4.33 -17.52
CA VAL A 57 -7.97 3.42 -16.59
C VAL A 57 -6.96 2.48 -15.95
N CYS A 58 -6.88 2.52 -14.62
CA CYS A 58 -6.03 1.62 -13.84
C CYS A 58 -6.63 0.21 -13.80
N THR A 59 -5.80 -0.81 -14.02
CA THR A 59 -6.16 -2.20 -13.73
C THR A 59 -6.15 -2.45 -12.23
N GLU A 60 -6.69 -3.59 -11.78
CA GLU A 60 -6.58 -4.04 -10.38
C GLU A 60 -5.11 -4.10 -9.93
N ALA A 61 -4.23 -4.62 -10.79
CA ALA A 61 -2.79 -4.63 -10.56
C ALA A 61 -2.21 -3.20 -10.48
N GLY A 62 -2.67 -2.28 -11.33
CA GLY A 62 -2.32 -0.86 -11.29
C GLY A 62 -2.69 -0.19 -9.96
N VAL A 63 -3.89 -0.46 -9.44
CA VAL A 63 -4.36 0.07 -8.15
C VAL A 63 -3.51 -0.47 -6.99
N ALA A 64 -3.27 -1.77 -6.95
CA ALA A 64 -2.43 -2.40 -5.93
C ALA A 64 -0.99 -1.87 -5.98
N PHE A 65 -0.43 -1.72 -7.18
CA PHE A 65 0.90 -1.19 -7.39
C PHE A 65 0.97 0.29 -6.96
N HIS A 66 -0.02 1.11 -7.30
CA HIS A 66 -0.08 2.52 -6.90
C HIS A 66 -0.04 2.69 -5.37
N ALA A 67 -0.82 1.87 -4.64
CA ALA A 67 -0.79 1.88 -3.18
C ALA A 67 0.60 1.52 -2.62
N CYS A 68 1.29 0.56 -3.25
CA CYS A 68 2.67 0.19 -2.90
C CYS A 68 3.66 1.32 -3.20
N CYS A 69 3.54 1.99 -4.36
CA CYS A 69 4.35 3.13 -4.73
C CYS A 69 4.26 4.25 -3.69
N ARG A 70 3.04 4.62 -3.28
CA ARG A 70 2.83 5.68 -2.29
C ARG A 70 3.51 5.37 -0.95
N ARG A 71 3.38 4.14 -0.46
CA ARG A 71 4.05 3.71 0.78
C ARG A 71 5.58 3.75 0.65
N THR A 72 6.10 3.23 -0.46
CA THR A 72 7.55 3.16 -0.70
C THR A 72 8.16 4.55 -0.86
N LEU A 73 7.54 5.42 -1.67
CA LEU A 73 8.01 6.79 -1.86
C LEU A 73 7.92 7.60 -0.57
N SER A 74 6.90 7.38 0.25
CA SER A 74 6.81 7.99 1.59
C SER A 74 7.93 7.51 2.51
N ALA A 75 8.23 6.20 2.55
CA ALA A 75 9.32 5.65 3.34
C ALA A 75 10.69 6.20 2.90
N VAL A 76 10.91 6.30 1.59
CA VAL A 76 12.12 6.93 1.04
C VAL A 76 12.19 8.40 1.42
N ALA A 77 11.09 9.15 1.28
CA ALA A 77 11.03 10.56 1.66
C ALA A 77 11.35 10.77 3.14
N GLN A 78 10.82 9.92 4.03
CA GLN A 78 11.13 9.94 5.47
C GLN A 78 12.61 9.64 5.74
N ALA A 79 13.18 8.63 5.08
CA ALA A 79 14.60 8.31 5.21
C ALA A 79 15.50 9.46 4.71
N THR A 80 15.14 10.10 3.59
CA THR A 80 15.88 11.24 3.03
C THR A 80 15.65 12.54 3.82
N GLY A 81 14.49 12.72 4.44
CA GLY A 81 14.19 13.87 5.29
C GLY A 81 14.90 13.80 6.65
N ALA A 82 15.05 12.60 7.20
CA ALA A 82 15.80 12.36 8.43
C ALA A 82 17.29 12.73 8.27
N VAL A 83 17.90 12.51 7.10
CA VAL A 83 19.28 12.94 6.83
C VAL A 83 19.44 14.43 6.54
N GLY A 84 18.38 15.12 6.07
CA GLY A 84 18.38 16.58 5.85
C GLY A 84 18.21 17.41 7.11
N THR A 85 17.71 16.80 8.19
CA THR A 85 17.42 17.48 9.46
C THR A 85 18.42 17.07 10.53
N GLY A 86 19.72 17.27 10.28
CA GLY A 86 20.76 17.41 11.31
C GLY A 86 20.72 16.43 12.50
N ALA A 87 20.31 15.18 12.30
CA ALA A 87 20.34 14.15 13.34
C ALA A 87 21.19 12.99 12.85
N CYS A 88 22.49 13.26 12.76
CA CYS A 88 23.47 12.22 13.07
C CYS A 88 23.32 11.88 14.56
N ALA A 89 22.27 11.13 14.89
CA ALA A 89 22.09 10.56 16.22
C ALA A 89 21.34 9.24 16.06
N THR A 90 22.13 8.18 16.20
CA THR A 90 21.70 6.90 16.72
C THR A 90 20.96 6.01 15.73
N VAL A 91 21.66 4.95 15.34
CA VAL A 91 21.10 3.62 15.12
C VAL A 91 20.08 3.33 16.23
N PHE A 92 18.81 3.67 16.00
CA PHE A 92 17.73 3.14 16.81
C PHE A 92 17.16 1.94 16.07
N ARG A 93 17.76 0.77 16.33
CA ARG A 93 17.07 -0.51 16.21
C ARG A 93 15.95 -0.48 17.26
N PRO A 94 14.67 -0.37 16.93
CA PRO A 94 13.66 -0.73 17.92
C PRO A 94 13.84 -2.24 18.23
N PRO A 95 13.81 -2.69 19.49
CA PRO A 95 13.45 -4.07 19.76
C PRO A 95 12.02 -4.26 19.21
N VAL A 96 11.83 -5.31 18.43
CA VAL A 96 10.53 -5.71 17.91
C VAL A 96 9.62 -6.14 19.07
N SER A 97 9.07 -5.19 19.80
CA SER A 97 8.01 -5.40 20.80
C SER A 97 6.67 -5.23 20.09
N GLY A 98 6.15 -6.29 19.47
CA GLY A 98 4.77 -6.21 18.97
C GLY A 98 4.38 -7.07 17.78
N PHE A 99 4.99 -8.25 17.59
CA PHE A 99 4.25 -9.32 16.91
C PHE A 99 3.49 -10.10 17.97
N PRO A 100 2.15 -9.99 18.08
CA PRO A 100 1.38 -11.04 18.71
C PRO A 100 1.30 -12.18 17.69
N PHE A 101 2.17 -13.17 17.84
CA PHE A 101 1.95 -14.47 17.22
C PHE A 101 0.60 -15.01 17.73
N PRO A 102 -0.30 -15.47 16.85
CA PRO A 102 -1.46 -16.22 17.31
C PRO A 102 -0.99 -17.63 17.71
N ASP A 103 -0.60 -17.79 18.96
CA ASP A 103 -0.36 -19.12 19.52
C ASP A 103 -1.69 -19.85 19.72
N THR A 104 -1.84 -20.90 18.93
CA THR A 104 -2.91 -21.87 19.03
C THR A 104 -2.83 -22.67 20.33
N ARG A 105 -4.01 -22.95 20.91
CA ARG A 105 -4.37 -24.03 21.87
C ARG A 105 -4.07 -23.81 23.36
N ARG A 106 -5.14 -23.86 24.17
CA ARG A 106 -5.62 -25.05 24.93
C ARG A 106 -6.83 -24.63 25.78
N ARG A 107 -7.97 -25.32 25.68
CA ARG A 107 -8.33 -26.57 26.40
C ARG A 107 -8.41 -26.34 27.91
N GLY A 108 -9.62 -26.45 28.44
CA GLY A 108 -9.88 -26.51 29.88
C GLY A 108 -11.37 -26.67 30.14
N ASP A 109 -11.77 -27.92 30.31
CA ASP A 109 -13.08 -28.43 30.69
C ASP A 109 -13.70 -27.74 31.92
N GLY A 110 -15.04 -27.81 32.05
CA GLY A 110 -15.68 -27.46 33.32
C GLY A 110 -17.18 -27.36 33.25
N ALA A 111 -17.85 -28.50 33.49
CA ALA A 111 -19.29 -28.62 33.68
C ALA A 111 -19.87 -27.64 34.71
N SER A 112 -21.12 -27.20 34.51
CA SER A 112 -22.09 -27.22 35.61
C SER A 112 -23.53 -27.27 35.08
N ILE A 113 -24.25 -28.22 35.66
CA ILE A 113 -25.64 -28.62 35.46
C ILE A 113 -26.54 -27.81 36.41
N ALA A 114 -27.85 -27.75 36.12
CA ALA A 114 -28.99 -27.33 36.97
C ALA A 114 -29.27 -25.81 37.04
N ALA A 115 -30.51 -25.30 36.97
CA ALA A 115 -31.86 -25.87 36.87
C ALA A 115 -32.84 -24.79 36.31
N PRO A 116 -34.01 -25.18 35.78
CA PRO A 116 -35.11 -24.26 35.51
C PRO A 116 -36.03 -24.15 36.74
N THR A 117 -36.37 -22.94 37.18
CA THR A 117 -37.48 -22.70 38.13
C THR A 117 -38.30 -21.51 37.62
N THR A 118 -39.44 -21.78 36.99
CA THR A 118 -40.79 -21.85 37.60
C THR A 118 -41.40 -20.47 37.84
N LEU A 119 -42.13 -20.02 36.82
CA LEU A 119 -43.53 -19.55 36.86
C LEU A 119 -44.11 -19.20 38.25
N HIS A 120 -44.43 -17.92 38.45
CA HIS A 120 -45.61 -17.56 39.22
C HIS A 120 -46.37 -16.37 38.62
N ARG A 121 -47.58 -16.70 38.20
CA ARG A 121 -48.71 -15.83 37.87
C ARG A 121 -49.05 -14.92 39.05
N THR A 122 -49.15 -13.62 38.81
CA THR A 122 -50.01 -12.72 39.59
C THR A 122 -50.53 -11.59 38.70
N THR A 123 -51.74 -11.74 38.17
CA THR A 123 -52.56 -10.64 37.64
C THR A 123 -53.52 -10.22 38.74
N ARG A 124 -53.68 -8.91 38.91
CA ARG A 124 -54.68 -8.30 39.78
C ARG A 124 -55.99 -8.13 39.02
#